data_AF-A0A2I8EWI6-F1
#
_entry.id   AF-A0A2I8EWI6-F1
#
_cell.length_a   1.000
_cell.length_b   1.000
_cell.length_c   1.000
_cell.angle_alpha   90.00
_cell.angle_beta   90.00
_cell.angle_gamma   90.00
#
_symmetry.space_group_name_H-M   'P 1'
#
loop_
_entity.id
_entity.type
_entity.pdbx_description
1 polymer ?
#
loop_
_entity_poly.entity_id
_entity_poly.type
_entity_poly.pdbx_seq_one_letter_code
_entity_poly.pdbx_strand_id
1 'polypeptide(L)'
;MAIGPLRRKIRKPGPFKLPGMKTDHHYFCHVLAGALESIPELPDFSDDKKIAVMSDYGGEHGDARYSTYSFLFVALDKNGPFQRHMQDLRRRHNIHDPYSEFKYKDLKYGPRSRALPEYLELIDNLIHGAVVTIAIDKKIGSVFGMTKREAHAFVEDQLREGGFGKWAGNVGEKVLRVLHILAAFTAAMTYDQQRLLWYSDTDQINEDAKDRTFADTQKLFGNIGAMYMTHGFEVLGFGKSFRDKGYLDDLLSVPDLAAGMLQDLLTGQDTGADIPGGDEKLAVMKWLATPATFLSKIHVRIAPRDDATYEYQVLTLEPK
;
A
#
# COMPACT_ATOMS: atom_id res chain seq x y z
N MET A 1 -1.57 -21.80 -39.48
CA MET A 1 -0.84 -21.27 -38.30
C MET A 1 -1.56 -21.75 -37.06
N ALA A 2 -0.95 -22.64 -36.28
CA ALA A 2 -1.50 -23.03 -34.99
C ALA A 2 -1.29 -21.86 -34.03
N ILE A 3 -2.39 -21.26 -33.55
CA ILE A 3 -2.35 -20.28 -32.46
C ILE A 3 -1.95 -21.09 -31.23
N GLY A 4 -0.69 -20.98 -30.81
CA GLY A 4 -0.22 -21.57 -29.57
C GLY A 4 -1.07 -21.08 -28.40
N PRO A 5 -1.15 -21.83 -27.29
CA PRO A 5 -1.98 -21.43 -26.16
C PRO A 5 -1.60 -20.01 -25.70
N LEU A 6 -2.59 -19.11 -25.68
CA LEU A 6 -2.46 -17.75 -25.15
C LEU A 6 -1.88 -17.85 -23.73
N ARG A 7 -0.59 -17.50 -23.58
CA ARG A 7 0.07 -17.50 -22.29
C ARG A 7 -0.57 -16.39 -21.45
N ARG A 8 -1.33 -16.78 -20.42
CA ARG A 8 -2.00 -15.84 -19.52
C ARG A 8 -0.93 -15.05 -18.76
N LYS A 9 -0.82 -13.74 -19.04
CA LYS A 9 0.10 -12.84 -18.32
C LYS A 9 -0.50 -12.50 -16.96
N ILE A 10 -0.13 -13.28 -15.95
CA ILE A 10 -0.56 -13.05 -14.56
C ILE A 10 0.57 -12.35 -13.79
N ARG A 11 1.79 -12.86 -13.91
CA ARG A 11 2.98 -12.35 -13.23
C ARG A 11 4.11 -12.14 -14.23
N LYS A 12 4.94 -11.14 -13.95
CA LYS A 12 6.21 -10.87 -14.63
C LYS A 12 7.37 -11.13 -13.68
N PRO A 13 8.47 -11.73 -14.14
CA PRO A 13 9.64 -11.98 -13.31
C PRO A 13 10.47 -10.71 -13.11
N GLY A 14 11.17 -10.64 -11.98
CA GLY A 14 12.21 -9.66 -11.71
C GLY A 14 13.54 -9.97 -12.41
N PRO A 15 14.60 -9.19 -12.15
CA PRO A 15 14.66 -8.07 -11.20
C PRO A 15 13.88 -6.82 -11.69
N PHE A 16 13.30 -6.08 -10.75
CA PHE A 16 12.56 -4.84 -11.04
C PHE A 16 13.42 -3.60 -10.80
N LYS A 17 14.03 -3.10 -11.88
CA LYS A 17 14.83 -1.87 -11.84
C LYS A 17 13.96 -0.64 -12.04
N LEU A 18 14.35 0.45 -11.40
CA LEU A 18 13.70 1.76 -11.51
C LEU A 18 14.53 2.66 -12.44
N PRO A 19 14.18 2.76 -13.74
CA PRO A 19 15.03 3.44 -14.72
C PRO A 19 15.15 4.96 -14.48
N GLY A 20 14.20 5.58 -13.76
CA GLY A 20 14.28 7.00 -13.38
C GLY A 20 15.28 7.29 -12.25
N MET A 21 15.77 6.27 -11.54
CA MET A 21 16.63 6.45 -10.38
C MET A 21 18.01 6.96 -10.75
N LYS A 22 18.46 8.00 -10.04
CA LYS A 22 19.79 8.59 -10.16
C LYS A 22 20.60 8.39 -8.88
N THR A 23 21.91 8.52 -8.96
CA THR A 23 22.84 8.31 -7.83
C THR A 23 22.78 9.41 -6.77
N ASP A 24 22.23 10.58 -7.12
CA ASP A 24 22.05 11.73 -6.23
C ASP A 24 20.67 11.76 -5.56
N HIS A 25 19.79 10.79 -5.86
CA HIS A 25 18.51 10.67 -5.18
C HIS A 25 18.72 10.30 -3.71
N HIS A 26 17.78 10.72 -2.86
CA HIS A 26 17.85 10.47 -1.43
C HIS A 26 18.00 8.97 -1.10
N TYR A 27 18.75 8.62 -0.05
CA TYR A 27 19.05 7.23 0.35
C TYR A 27 17.79 6.33 0.44
N PHE A 28 16.69 6.86 0.97
CA PHE A 28 15.38 6.18 1.01
C PHE A 28 14.95 5.63 -0.36
N CYS A 29 15.18 6.37 -1.45
CA CYS A 29 14.85 5.96 -2.80
C CYS A 29 15.67 4.71 -3.23
N HIS A 30 16.94 4.65 -2.82
CA HIS A 30 17.82 3.50 -3.08
C HIS A 30 17.42 2.27 -2.24
N VAL A 31 16.96 2.48 -1.01
CA VAL A 31 16.41 1.40 -0.17
C VAL A 31 15.16 0.79 -0.82
N LEU A 32 14.26 1.63 -1.35
CA LEU A 32 13.09 1.16 -2.09
C LEU A 32 13.47 0.46 -3.40
N ALA A 33 14.45 0.98 -4.14
CA ALA A 33 14.94 0.35 -5.37
C ALA A 33 15.54 -1.03 -5.10
N GLY A 34 16.34 -1.18 -4.04
CA GLY A 34 16.87 -2.46 -3.61
C GLY A 34 15.77 -3.45 -3.22
N ALA A 35 14.78 -2.99 -2.45
CA ALA A 35 13.63 -3.82 -2.09
C ALA A 35 12.91 -4.34 -3.35
N LEU A 36 12.63 -3.47 -4.32
CA LEU A 36 12.02 -3.85 -5.60
C LEU A 36 12.88 -4.83 -6.42
N GLU A 37 14.19 -4.62 -6.50
CA GLU A 37 15.10 -5.50 -7.23
C GLU A 37 15.14 -6.92 -6.63
N SER A 38 14.93 -7.04 -5.31
CA SER A 38 14.90 -8.32 -4.60
C SER A 38 13.57 -9.09 -4.69
N ILE A 39 12.50 -8.45 -5.18
CA ILE A 39 11.20 -9.12 -5.34
C ILE A 39 11.27 -10.06 -6.57
N PRO A 40 10.93 -11.35 -6.44
CA PRO A 40 11.08 -12.32 -7.52
C PRO A 40 10.09 -12.11 -8.66
N GLU A 41 8.87 -11.66 -8.34
CA GLU A 41 7.80 -11.47 -9.31
C GLU A 41 6.79 -10.40 -8.86
N LEU A 42 6.20 -9.72 -9.83
CA LEU A 42 5.13 -8.74 -9.67
C LEU A 42 3.96 -9.11 -10.59
N PRO A 43 2.74 -8.61 -10.33
CA PRO A 43 1.65 -8.77 -11.27
C PRO A 43 2.02 -8.14 -12.62
N ASP A 44 1.64 -8.82 -13.71
CA ASP A 44 1.80 -8.30 -15.06
C ASP A 44 0.53 -7.58 -15.50
N PHE A 45 0.60 -6.24 -15.53
CA PHE A 45 -0.49 -5.38 -15.98
C PHE A 45 -0.37 -4.95 -17.45
N SER A 46 0.51 -5.57 -18.26
CA SER A 46 0.78 -5.08 -19.63
C SER A 46 -0.44 -5.08 -20.55
N ASP A 47 -1.43 -5.92 -20.25
CA ASP A 47 -2.65 -6.09 -21.05
C ASP A 47 -3.85 -5.30 -20.45
N ASP A 48 -3.64 -4.60 -19.33
CA ASP A 48 -4.66 -3.80 -18.64
C ASP A 48 -4.52 -2.32 -19.00
N LYS A 49 -5.64 -1.62 -19.13
CA LYS A 49 -5.73 -0.18 -19.39
C LYS A 49 -6.03 0.62 -18.13
N LYS A 50 -6.77 0.05 -17.17
CA LYS A 50 -7.18 0.71 -15.93
C LYS A 50 -6.57 0.02 -14.73
N ILE A 51 -5.71 0.74 -14.01
CA ILE A 51 -5.11 0.31 -12.75
C ILE A 51 -5.61 1.21 -11.64
N ALA A 52 -5.88 0.63 -10.47
CA ALA A 52 -6.09 1.41 -9.25
C ALA A 52 -5.12 1.00 -8.15
N VAL A 53 -4.86 1.95 -7.26
CA VAL A 53 -4.11 1.74 -6.04
C VAL A 53 -4.97 2.16 -4.87
N MET A 54 -5.33 1.22 -4.00
CA MET A 54 -5.96 1.51 -2.71
C MET A 54 -4.88 1.63 -1.65
N SER A 55 -4.98 2.59 -0.74
CA SER A 55 -3.96 2.77 0.30
C SER A 55 -4.52 2.99 1.69
N ASP A 56 -3.86 2.40 2.68
CA ASP A 56 -4.12 2.61 4.11
C ASP A 56 -2.80 2.67 4.90
N TYR A 57 -2.82 3.40 6.03
CA TYR A 57 -1.65 3.70 6.83
C TYR A 57 -1.88 3.47 8.32
N GLY A 58 -0.91 2.86 8.98
CA GLY A 58 -0.96 2.53 10.40
C GLY A 58 0.23 3.07 11.20
N GLY A 59 0.16 2.89 12.51
CA GLY A 59 1.25 3.26 13.41
C GLY A 59 1.21 4.69 13.97
N GLU A 60 0.09 5.40 13.90
CA GLU A 60 0.02 6.78 14.42
C GLU A 60 -0.01 6.86 15.96
N HIS A 61 -0.41 5.78 16.64
CA HIS A 61 -0.49 5.74 18.11
C HIS A 61 0.91 5.69 18.73
N GLY A 62 1.07 6.29 19.92
CA GLY A 62 2.37 6.41 20.61
C GLY A 62 3.06 5.07 20.88
N ASP A 63 2.29 4.04 21.20
CA ASP A 63 2.80 2.70 21.55
C ASP A 63 3.06 1.80 20.33
N ALA A 64 2.68 2.23 19.12
CA ALA A 64 2.98 1.45 17.93
C ALA A 64 4.50 1.42 17.69
N ARG A 65 5.06 0.24 17.43
CA ARG A 65 6.49 0.06 17.12
C ARG A 65 6.85 0.37 15.67
N TYR A 66 5.89 0.28 14.77
CA TYR A 66 6.07 0.45 13.33
C TYR A 66 5.13 1.51 12.80
N SER A 67 5.57 2.23 11.78
CA SER A 67 4.69 2.92 10.83
C SER A 67 4.49 1.99 9.63
N THR A 68 3.23 1.67 9.31
CA THR A 68 2.90 0.75 8.22
C THR A 68 2.24 1.50 7.07
N TYR A 69 2.69 1.22 5.84
CA TYR A 69 2.16 1.79 4.61
C TYR A 69 1.74 0.67 3.68
N SER A 70 0.46 0.56 3.39
CA SER A 70 -0.09 -0.56 2.65
C SER A 70 -0.81 -0.10 1.38
N PHE A 71 -0.54 -0.77 0.27
CA PHE A 71 -1.01 -0.40 -1.06
C PHE A 71 -1.53 -1.64 -1.80
N LEU A 72 -2.80 -1.66 -2.19
CA LEU A 72 -3.35 -2.65 -3.11
C LEU A 72 -3.33 -2.09 -4.53
N PHE A 73 -2.44 -2.60 -5.38
CA PHE A 73 -2.45 -2.39 -6.81
C PHE A 73 -3.38 -3.42 -7.47
N VAL A 74 -4.32 -2.97 -8.30
CA VAL A 74 -5.32 -3.85 -8.92
C VAL A 74 -5.59 -3.47 -10.38
N ALA A 75 -5.69 -4.48 -11.25
CA ALA A 75 -6.20 -4.34 -12.60
C ALA A 75 -7.73 -4.15 -12.59
N LEU A 76 -8.20 -2.90 -12.64
CA LEU A 76 -9.63 -2.57 -12.60
C LEU A 76 -10.42 -3.12 -13.80
N ASP A 77 -9.76 -3.36 -14.94
CA ASP A 77 -10.39 -4.01 -16.10
C ASP A 77 -10.92 -5.41 -15.79
N LYS A 78 -10.31 -6.08 -14.81
CA LYS A 78 -10.61 -7.46 -14.42
C LYS A 78 -11.46 -7.56 -13.15
N ASN A 79 -11.86 -6.44 -12.54
CA ASN A 79 -12.47 -6.41 -11.21
C ASN A 79 -13.99 -6.72 -11.18
N GLY A 80 -14.64 -6.85 -12.34
CA GLY A 80 -16.09 -7.10 -12.44
C GLY A 80 -16.60 -8.33 -11.67
N PRO A 81 -15.93 -9.50 -11.74
CA PRO A 81 -16.27 -10.66 -10.93
C PRO A 81 -16.19 -10.37 -9.42
N PHE A 82 -15.10 -9.78 -8.94
CA PHE A 82 -14.96 -9.42 -7.52
C PHE A 82 -16.13 -8.55 -7.04
N GLN A 83 -16.48 -7.50 -7.79
CA GLN A 83 -17.60 -6.63 -7.45
C GLN A 83 -18.94 -7.39 -7.28
N ARG A 84 -19.25 -8.33 -8.19
CA ARG A 84 -20.48 -9.11 -8.11
C ARG A 84 -20.49 -10.04 -6.89
N HIS A 85 -19.40 -10.80 -6.70
CA HIS A 85 -19.30 -11.72 -5.57
C HIS A 85 -19.31 -11.00 -4.22
N MET A 86 -18.67 -9.82 -4.14
CA MET A 86 -18.74 -8.98 -2.95
C MET A 86 -20.14 -8.49 -2.65
N GLN A 87 -20.91 -8.09 -3.66
CA GLN A 87 -22.30 -7.68 -3.46
C GLN A 87 -23.14 -8.84 -2.88
N ASP A 88 -22.97 -10.06 -3.38
CA ASP A 88 -23.68 -11.23 -2.90
C ASP A 88 -23.26 -11.65 -1.50
N LEU A 89 -21.95 -11.61 -1.19
CA LEU A 89 -21.42 -11.84 0.16
C LEU A 89 -22.00 -10.83 1.16
N ARG A 90 -22.00 -9.54 0.82
CA ARG A 90 -22.53 -8.50 1.71
C ARG A 90 -24.03 -8.66 1.98
N ARG A 91 -24.80 -9.13 0.99
CA ARG A 91 -26.23 -9.46 1.16
C ARG A 91 -26.43 -10.66 2.07
N ARG A 92 -25.75 -11.79 1.80
CA ARG A 92 -25.86 -13.03 2.60
C ARG A 92 -25.51 -12.83 4.07
N HIS A 93 -24.55 -11.96 4.34
CA HIS A 93 -24.08 -11.69 5.71
C HIS A 93 -24.74 -10.45 6.35
N ASN A 94 -25.69 -9.78 5.69
CA ASN A 94 -26.37 -8.58 6.18
C ASN A 94 -25.41 -7.45 6.59
N ILE A 95 -24.42 -7.17 5.73
CA ILE A 95 -23.42 -6.09 5.91
C ILE A 95 -23.43 -5.07 4.76
N HIS A 96 -24.53 -5.02 3.99
CA HIS A 96 -24.73 -4.09 2.88
C HIS A 96 -25.51 -2.83 3.27
N ASP A 97 -26.39 -2.91 4.27
CA ASP A 97 -27.21 -1.80 4.76
C ASP A 97 -27.50 -1.93 6.28
N PRO A 98 -26.93 -1.07 7.15
CA PRO A 98 -25.92 -0.08 6.81
C PRO A 98 -24.63 -0.75 6.30
N TYR A 99 -23.92 -0.08 5.40
CA TYR A 99 -22.68 -0.61 4.84
C TYR A 99 -21.63 -0.79 5.93
N SER A 100 -21.15 -2.03 6.12
CA SER A 100 -20.17 -2.37 7.16
C SER A 100 -18.85 -2.80 6.52
N GLU A 101 -17.83 -1.95 6.62
CA GLU A 101 -16.48 -2.16 6.09
C GLU A 101 -15.71 -3.24 6.91
N PHE A 102 -14.80 -3.96 6.26
CA PHE A 102 -13.90 -4.91 6.92
C PHE A 102 -12.71 -4.15 7.52
N LYS A 103 -12.91 -3.57 8.71
CA LYS A 103 -11.86 -2.84 9.43
C LYS A 103 -11.06 -3.77 10.34
N TYR A 104 -9.73 -3.74 10.25
CA TYR A 104 -8.85 -4.62 11.03
C TYR A 104 -9.13 -4.55 12.54
N LYS A 105 -9.36 -3.36 13.06
CA LYS A 105 -9.62 -3.12 14.50
C LYS A 105 -10.96 -3.68 14.98
N ASP A 106 -11.94 -3.84 14.08
CA ASP A 106 -13.32 -4.17 14.41
C ASP A 106 -13.83 -5.48 13.78
N LEU A 107 -12.92 -6.41 13.46
CA LEU A 107 -13.27 -7.69 12.82
C LEU A 107 -14.20 -8.59 13.64
N LYS A 108 -14.21 -8.43 14.98
CA LYS A 108 -15.03 -9.23 15.91
C LYS A 108 -16.54 -9.02 15.79
N TYR A 109 -16.99 -8.06 15.00
CA TYR A 109 -18.42 -7.86 14.78
C TYR A 109 -19.01 -9.07 14.05
N GLY A 110 -19.97 -9.76 14.69
CA GLY A 110 -20.43 -11.10 14.29
C GLY A 110 -20.71 -11.30 12.79
N PRO A 111 -21.50 -10.42 12.13
CA PRO A 111 -21.71 -10.48 10.68
C PRO A 111 -20.42 -10.42 9.84
N ARG A 112 -19.49 -9.53 10.19
CA ARG A 112 -18.18 -9.39 9.50
C ARG A 112 -17.27 -10.58 9.77
N SER A 113 -17.17 -11.00 11.03
CA SER A 113 -16.40 -12.18 11.43
C SER A 113 -16.81 -13.42 10.61
N ARG A 114 -18.12 -13.67 10.45
CA ARG A 114 -18.64 -14.77 9.62
C ARG A 114 -18.38 -14.62 8.13
N ALA A 115 -18.28 -13.40 7.62
CA ALA A 115 -18.07 -13.10 6.20
C ALA A 115 -16.58 -13.08 5.83
N LEU A 116 -15.70 -12.88 6.80
CA LEU A 116 -14.26 -12.67 6.60
C LEU A 116 -13.57 -13.81 5.85
N PRO A 117 -13.78 -15.11 6.17
CA PRO A 117 -13.10 -16.18 5.45
C PRO A 117 -13.39 -16.16 3.94
N GLU A 118 -14.65 -15.98 3.56
CA GLU A 118 -15.04 -15.90 2.15
C GLU A 118 -14.53 -14.60 1.50
N TYR A 119 -14.54 -13.48 2.22
CA TYR A 119 -13.98 -12.23 1.72
C TYR A 119 -12.49 -12.37 1.35
N LEU A 120 -11.69 -13.01 2.22
CA LEU A 120 -10.26 -13.27 1.97
C LEU A 120 -10.06 -14.22 0.77
N GLU A 121 -10.94 -15.20 0.59
CA GLU A 121 -10.94 -16.09 -0.59
C GLU A 121 -11.26 -15.32 -1.89
N LEU A 122 -12.25 -14.42 -1.87
CA LEU A 122 -12.58 -13.58 -3.02
C LEU A 122 -11.42 -12.65 -3.39
N ILE A 123 -10.73 -12.09 -2.40
CA ILE A 123 -9.53 -11.27 -2.62
C ILE A 123 -8.47 -12.08 -3.38
N ASP A 124 -8.12 -13.27 -2.91
CA ASP A 124 -7.04 -14.08 -3.50
C ASP A 124 -7.35 -14.61 -4.90
N ASN A 125 -8.62 -14.92 -5.16
CA ASN A 125 -9.06 -15.59 -6.38
C ASN A 125 -9.56 -14.65 -7.47
N LEU A 126 -10.02 -13.45 -7.12
CA LEU A 126 -10.68 -12.54 -8.08
C LEU A 126 -9.95 -11.21 -8.26
N ILE A 127 -8.99 -10.85 -7.41
CA ILE A 127 -8.18 -9.65 -7.57
C ILE A 127 -6.87 -10.00 -8.27
N HIS A 128 -6.71 -9.54 -9.51
CA HIS A 128 -5.41 -9.56 -10.19
C HIS A 128 -4.62 -8.33 -9.77
N GLY A 129 -3.58 -8.53 -8.95
CA GLY A 129 -2.88 -7.41 -8.34
C GLY A 129 -1.77 -7.76 -7.37
N ALA A 130 -1.39 -6.77 -6.57
CA ALA A 130 -0.47 -6.94 -5.45
C ALA A 130 -0.89 -6.10 -4.25
N VAL A 131 -0.90 -6.70 -3.06
CA VAL A 131 -0.89 -5.95 -1.80
C VAL A 131 0.56 -5.81 -1.33
N VAL A 132 1.03 -4.57 -1.26
CA VAL A 132 2.38 -4.20 -0.86
C VAL A 132 2.29 -3.50 0.49
N THR A 133 2.91 -4.06 1.52
CA THR A 133 2.93 -3.47 2.85
C THR A 133 4.37 -3.23 3.30
N ILE A 134 4.70 -1.97 3.59
CA ILE A 134 6.00 -1.56 4.10
C ILE A 134 5.86 -1.16 5.57
N ALA A 135 6.59 -1.83 6.45
CA ALA A 135 6.68 -1.52 7.86
C ALA A 135 8.03 -0.86 8.15
N ILE A 136 8.01 0.40 8.58
CA ILE A 136 9.19 1.17 8.98
C ILE A 136 9.26 1.20 10.50
N ASP A 137 10.35 0.68 11.07
CA ASP A 137 10.59 0.70 12.52
C ASP A 137 10.67 2.16 13.02
N LYS A 138 9.88 2.52 14.04
CA LYS A 138 9.86 3.88 14.60
C LYS A 138 11.12 4.26 15.38
N LYS A 139 12.02 3.32 15.65
CA LYS A 139 13.39 3.64 16.08
C LYS A 139 14.15 4.43 15.02
N ILE A 140 13.77 4.29 13.74
CA ILE A 140 14.22 5.18 12.67
C ILE A 140 13.51 6.51 12.87
N GLY A 141 14.18 7.45 13.53
CA GLY A 141 13.61 8.75 13.89
C GLY A 141 13.10 9.53 12.68
N SER A 142 13.85 9.53 11.58
CA SER A 142 13.44 10.02 10.27
C SER A 142 14.10 9.20 9.16
N VAL A 143 13.43 9.06 8.02
CA VAL A 143 14.05 8.49 6.81
C VAL A 143 14.64 9.56 5.89
N PHE A 144 14.48 10.85 6.20
CA PHE A 144 14.95 12.00 5.41
C PHE A 144 16.00 12.86 6.11
N GLY A 145 16.54 12.41 7.25
CA GLY A 145 17.62 13.09 7.95
C GLY A 145 18.12 12.32 9.17
N MET A 146 19.23 12.77 9.74
CA MET A 146 19.89 12.10 10.87
C MET A 146 19.08 12.14 12.16
N THR A 147 18.38 13.25 12.39
CA THR A 147 17.50 13.41 13.55
C THR A 147 16.11 13.82 13.12
N LYS A 148 15.11 13.39 13.91
CA LYS A 148 13.70 13.74 13.68
C LYS A 148 13.49 15.25 13.60
N ARG A 149 14.15 16.02 14.47
CA ARG A 149 13.98 17.49 14.53
C ARG A 149 14.51 18.17 13.27
N GLU A 150 15.72 17.82 12.84
CA GLU A 150 16.34 18.42 11.65
C GLU A 150 15.62 18.00 10.38
N ALA A 151 15.27 16.72 10.26
CA ALA A 151 14.54 16.22 9.09
C ALA A 151 13.16 16.88 8.96
N HIS A 152 12.42 17.00 10.07
CA HIS A 152 11.13 17.67 10.06
C HIS A 152 11.26 19.14 9.62
N ALA A 153 12.19 19.91 10.21
CA ALA A 153 12.39 21.30 9.81
C ALA A 153 12.76 21.42 8.32
N PHE A 154 13.68 20.58 7.84
CA PHE A 154 14.07 20.54 6.44
C PHE A 154 12.89 20.22 5.51
N VAL A 155 12.08 19.21 5.86
CA VAL A 155 10.89 18.82 5.07
C VAL A 155 9.85 19.95 5.03
N GLU A 156 9.60 20.63 6.15
CA GLU A 156 8.69 21.78 6.21
C GLU A 156 9.14 22.89 5.26
N ASP A 157 10.41 23.25 5.31
CA ASP A 157 10.99 24.30 4.46
C ASP A 157 10.97 23.90 2.98
N GLN A 158 11.39 22.68 2.64
CA GLN A 158 11.39 22.17 1.26
C GLN A 158 9.99 22.14 0.64
N LEU A 159 8.98 21.64 1.37
CA LEU A 159 7.61 21.58 0.85
C LEU A 159 7.03 22.98 0.65
N ARG A 160 7.29 23.91 1.58
CA ARG A 160 6.85 25.30 1.48
C ARG A 160 7.51 26.01 0.29
N GLU A 161 8.83 25.93 0.18
CA GLU A 161 9.62 26.58 -0.87
C GLU A 161 9.34 25.99 -2.26
N GLY A 162 9.06 24.69 -2.34
CA GLY A 162 8.61 24.01 -3.57
C GLY A 162 7.17 24.34 -3.98
N GLY A 163 6.44 25.12 -3.17
CA GLY A 163 5.06 25.50 -3.44
C GLY A 163 4.09 24.31 -3.37
N PHE A 164 4.25 23.46 -2.36
CA PHE A 164 3.37 22.33 -2.04
C PHE A 164 2.52 22.59 -0.77
N GLY A 165 2.38 23.86 -0.37
CA GLY A 165 1.68 24.25 0.86
C GLY A 165 2.53 24.08 2.13
N LYS A 166 1.93 24.36 3.29
CA LYS A 166 2.60 24.22 4.59
C LYS A 166 2.19 22.93 5.29
N TRP A 167 3.19 22.17 5.68
CA TRP A 167 3.04 20.88 6.37
C TRP A 167 3.65 21.00 7.77
N ALA A 168 3.06 20.32 8.76
CA ALA A 168 3.80 20.03 9.98
C ALA A 168 4.81 18.91 9.68
N GLY A 169 6.00 18.95 10.24
CA GLY A 169 7.11 18.11 9.79
C GLY A 169 6.84 16.60 9.86
N ASN A 170 6.10 16.13 10.86
CA ASN A 170 5.68 14.73 10.94
C ASN A 170 4.71 14.35 9.80
N VAL A 171 3.79 15.25 9.43
CA VAL A 171 2.83 15.03 8.34
C VAL A 171 3.51 15.17 6.97
N GLY A 172 4.45 16.12 6.85
CA GLY A 172 5.31 16.28 5.67
C GLY A 172 6.16 15.04 5.41
N GLU A 173 6.81 14.50 6.44
CA GLU A 173 7.57 13.26 6.31
C GLU A 173 6.64 12.07 5.98
N LYS A 174 5.47 11.96 6.61
CA LYS A 174 4.49 10.92 6.30
C LYS A 174 4.07 10.95 4.83
N VAL A 175 3.72 12.12 4.29
CA VAL A 175 3.33 12.22 2.87
C VAL A 175 4.49 11.87 1.94
N LEU A 176 5.72 12.30 2.25
CA LEU A 176 6.89 11.94 1.45
C LEU A 176 7.15 10.43 1.45
N ARG A 177 7.07 9.77 2.62
CA ARG A 177 7.18 8.30 2.73
C ARG A 177 6.14 7.62 1.84
N VAL A 178 4.87 7.99 1.96
CA VAL A 178 3.77 7.44 1.16
C VAL A 178 4.03 7.61 -0.34
N LEU A 179 4.34 8.82 -0.78
CA LEU A 179 4.47 9.13 -2.19
C LEU A 179 5.71 8.50 -2.83
N HIS A 180 6.84 8.40 -2.11
CA HIS A 180 8.01 7.69 -2.62
C HIS A 180 7.74 6.18 -2.76
N ILE A 181 7.09 5.56 -1.78
CA ILE A 181 6.71 4.14 -1.85
C ILE A 181 5.74 3.91 -3.01
N LEU A 182 4.67 4.69 -3.06
CA LEU A 182 3.66 4.61 -4.12
C LEU A 182 4.30 4.79 -5.51
N ALA A 183 5.16 5.80 -5.68
CA ALA A 183 5.80 6.10 -6.95
C ALA A 183 6.77 4.99 -7.40
N ALA A 184 7.59 4.45 -6.50
CA ALA A 184 8.50 3.36 -6.80
C ALA A 184 7.76 2.10 -7.28
N PHE A 185 6.74 1.67 -6.54
CA PHE A 185 5.96 0.49 -6.90
C PHE A 185 5.08 0.71 -8.14
N THR A 186 4.53 1.92 -8.31
CA THR A 186 3.82 2.32 -9.54
C THR A 186 4.75 2.22 -10.75
N ALA A 187 5.96 2.76 -10.67
CA ALA A 187 6.95 2.69 -11.76
C ALA A 187 7.29 1.25 -12.13
N ALA A 188 7.36 0.34 -11.15
CA ALA A 188 7.66 -1.07 -11.39
C ALA A 188 6.50 -1.86 -12.00
N MET A 189 5.24 -1.50 -11.71
CA MET A 189 4.07 -2.29 -12.11
C MET A 189 3.31 -1.76 -13.33
N THR A 190 3.38 -0.46 -13.60
CA THR A 190 2.57 0.20 -14.65
C THR A 190 3.35 0.42 -15.95
N TYR A 191 2.61 0.77 -17.00
CA TYR A 191 3.08 0.95 -18.37
C TYR A 191 2.54 2.25 -18.96
N ASP A 192 3.16 2.67 -20.07
CA ASP A 192 2.78 3.89 -20.78
C ASP A 192 1.32 3.87 -21.23
N GLN A 193 0.67 5.02 -21.15
CA GLN A 193 -0.72 5.26 -21.57
C GLN A 193 -1.79 4.48 -20.79
N GLN A 194 -1.43 3.85 -19.68
CA GLN A 194 -2.44 3.34 -18.74
C GLN A 194 -3.17 4.49 -18.04
N ARG A 195 -4.32 4.17 -17.45
CA ARG A 195 -5.06 5.06 -16.54
C ARG A 195 -4.87 4.57 -15.12
N LEU A 196 -4.34 5.44 -14.25
CA LEU A 196 -4.10 5.13 -12.84
C LEU A 196 -5.08 5.91 -11.96
N LEU A 197 -5.73 5.22 -11.02
CA LEU A 197 -6.48 5.85 -9.93
C LEU A 197 -5.80 5.55 -8.59
N TRP A 198 -5.31 6.57 -7.89
CA TRP A 198 -4.97 6.42 -6.47
C TRP A 198 -6.18 6.79 -5.61
N TYR A 199 -6.63 5.83 -4.80
CA TYR A 199 -7.77 5.97 -3.91
C TYR A 199 -7.34 5.67 -2.47
N SER A 200 -7.61 6.58 -1.56
CA SER A 200 -7.19 6.46 -0.15
C SER A 200 -8.36 6.79 0.77
N ASP A 201 -8.36 6.23 1.98
CA ASP A 201 -9.22 6.76 3.02
C ASP A 201 -8.79 8.20 3.38
N THR A 202 -9.65 8.94 4.07
CA THR A 202 -9.38 10.31 4.50
C THR A 202 -8.40 10.30 5.67
N ASP A 203 -7.23 10.94 5.49
CA ASP A 203 -6.16 11.04 6.47
C ASP A 203 -5.48 12.42 6.31
N GLN A 204 -4.65 12.80 7.28
CA GLN A 204 -3.92 14.07 7.34
C GLN A 204 -3.08 14.37 6.07
N ILE A 205 -2.73 13.38 5.24
CA ILE A 205 -1.97 13.60 4.01
C ILE A 205 -2.85 13.97 2.80
N ASN A 206 -4.16 13.79 2.89
CA ASN A 206 -5.10 14.12 1.82
C ASN A 206 -6.28 15.00 2.30
N GLU A 207 -6.32 15.41 3.56
CA GLU A 207 -7.24 16.43 4.09
C GLU A 207 -6.85 17.85 3.67
N ASP A 208 -7.86 18.71 3.53
CA ASP A 208 -7.64 20.15 3.33
C ASP A 208 -7.35 20.81 4.69
N ALA A 209 -6.33 21.64 4.74
CA ALA A 209 -5.97 22.44 5.90
C ALA A 209 -5.84 23.92 5.51
N LYS A 210 -5.55 24.79 6.48
CA LYS A 210 -5.52 26.25 6.26
C LYS A 210 -4.62 26.68 5.09
N ASP A 211 -3.44 26.06 4.95
CA ASP A 211 -2.39 26.45 3.99
C ASP A 211 -1.98 25.30 3.04
N ARG A 212 -2.85 24.28 2.87
CA ARG A 212 -2.65 23.15 1.94
C ARG A 212 -3.98 22.48 1.61
N THR A 213 -4.06 21.87 0.44
CA THR A 213 -5.23 21.17 -0.07
C THR A 213 -4.82 19.81 -0.62
N PHE A 214 -5.80 18.95 -0.91
CA PHE A 214 -5.53 17.69 -1.58
C PHE A 214 -4.80 17.86 -2.93
N ALA A 215 -5.02 18.98 -3.63
CA ALA A 215 -4.32 19.28 -4.88
C ALA A 215 -2.81 19.42 -4.70
N ASP A 216 -2.34 19.84 -3.52
CA ASP A 216 -0.92 19.92 -3.21
C ASP A 216 -0.30 18.51 -3.12
N THR A 217 -1.00 17.55 -2.51
CA THR A 217 -0.58 16.14 -2.49
C THR A 217 -0.53 15.54 -3.90
N GLN A 218 -1.49 15.88 -4.76
CA GLN A 218 -1.52 15.43 -6.16
C GLN A 218 -0.33 16.00 -6.95
N LYS A 219 -0.05 17.29 -6.79
CA LYS A 219 1.11 17.96 -7.39
C LYS A 219 2.42 17.35 -6.89
N LEU A 220 2.51 17.05 -5.59
CA LEU A 220 3.68 16.41 -4.99
C LEU A 220 3.88 14.99 -5.54
N PHE A 221 2.81 14.21 -5.72
CA PHE A 221 2.90 12.90 -6.36
C PHE A 221 3.40 12.99 -7.80
N GLY A 222 2.94 13.97 -8.58
CA GLY A 222 3.46 14.20 -9.93
C GLY A 222 4.97 14.47 -9.96
N ASN A 223 5.47 15.30 -9.03
CA ASN A 223 6.90 15.62 -8.94
C ASN A 223 7.74 14.43 -8.46
N ILE A 224 7.31 13.74 -7.40
CA ILE A 224 8.00 12.55 -6.90
C ILE A 224 7.94 11.43 -7.93
N GLY A 225 6.81 11.27 -8.61
CA GLY A 225 6.61 10.26 -9.64
C GLY A 225 7.62 10.38 -10.78
N ALA A 226 7.95 11.61 -11.19
CA ALA A 226 8.96 11.89 -12.21
C ALA A 226 10.39 11.45 -11.80
N MET A 227 10.66 11.18 -10.52
CA MET A 227 11.94 10.61 -10.07
C MET A 227 12.05 9.10 -10.33
N TYR A 228 10.92 8.41 -10.51
CA TYR A 228 10.89 6.93 -10.61
C TYR A 228 10.43 6.44 -11.98
N MET A 229 9.45 7.13 -12.58
CA MET A 229 8.76 6.71 -13.80
C MET A 229 9.40 7.32 -15.04
N THR A 230 9.55 6.50 -16.09
CA THR A 230 9.96 6.96 -17.43
C THR A 230 8.82 6.96 -18.44
N HIS A 231 7.63 6.52 -18.03
CA HIS A 231 6.41 6.49 -18.83
C HIS A 231 5.36 7.45 -18.27
N GLY A 232 4.37 7.78 -19.11
CA GLY A 232 3.24 8.63 -18.73
C GLY A 232 1.94 7.85 -18.57
N PHE A 233 0.97 8.49 -17.94
CA PHE A 233 -0.42 7.99 -17.87
C PHE A 233 -1.32 8.77 -18.82
N GLU A 234 -2.28 8.09 -19.44
CA GLU A 234 -3.36 8.77 -20.16
C GLU A 234 -4.21 9.59 -19.18
N VAL A 235 -4.49 9.01 -18.01
CA VAL A 235 -5.19 9.67 -16.91
C VAL A 235 -4.51 9.30 -15.60
N LEU A 236 -4.16 10.32 -14.82
CA LEU A 236 -3.75 10.16 -13.43
C LEU A 236 -4.87 10.72 -12.53
N GLY A 237 -5.69 9.83 -12.00
CA GLY A 237 -6.83 10.13 -11.15
C GLY A 237 -6.48 9.97 -9.67
N PHE A 238 -7.15 10.76 -8.84
CA PHE A 238 -7.03 10.74 -7.40
C PHE A 238 -8.42 10.76 -6.78
N GLY A 239 -8.65 9.93 -5.76
CA GLY A 239 -9.92 9.88 -5.05
C GLY A 239 -9.75 9.66 -3.55
N LYS A 240 -10.74 10.12 -2.80
CA LYS A 240 -10.89 9.86 -1.37
C LYS A 240 -12.11 8.96 -1.17
N SER A 241 -12.14 8.22 -0.06
CA SER A 241 -13.34 7.46 0.31
C SER A 241 -14.60 8.34 0.27
N PHE A 242 -15.65 7.88 -0.42
CA PHE A 242 -16.88 8.64 -0.59
C PHE A 242 -17.79 8.50 0.64
N ARG A 243 -18.74 9.43 0.79
CA ARG A 243 -19.79 9.31 1.82
C ARG A 243 -20.63 8.05 1.62
N ASP A 244 -21.01 7.80 0.37
CA ASP A 244 -21.71 6.57 -0.01
C ASP A 244 -20.68 5.49 -0.30
N LYS A 245 -20.72 4.44 0.52
CA LYS A 245 -19.76 3.34 0.48
C LYS A 245 -20.12 2.33 -0.61
N GLY A 246 -19.11 1.70 -1.20
CA GLY A 246 -19.28 0.73 -2.28
C GLY A 246 -18.08 -0.19 -2.46
N TYR A 247 -17.98 -0.84 -3.63
CA TYR A 247 -16.94 -1.85 -3.86
C TYR A 247 -15.50 -1.31 -3.79
N LEU A 248 -15.30 0.00 -3.93
CA LEU A 248 -13.98 0.61 -3.73
C LEU A 248 -13.57 0.54 -2.25
N ASP A 249 -14.52 0.61 -1.32
CA ASP A 249 -14.26 0.45 0.12
C ASP A 249 -14.00 -1.03 0.49
N ASP A 250 -14.56 -1.98 -0.28
CA ASP A 250 -14.16 -3.38 -0.23
C ASP A 250 -12.70 -3.58 -0.64
N LEU A 251 -12.19 -2.79 -1.60
CA LEU A 251 -10.79 -2.82 -2.00
C LEU A 251 -9.89 -2.05 -1.01
N LEU A 252 -10.37 -0.95 -0.41
CA LEU A 252 -9.65 -0.22 0.66
C LEU A 252 -9.50 -1.04 1.95
N SER A 253 -10.41 -1.96 2.22
CA SER A 253 -10.29 -2.83 3.40
C SER A 253 -9.07 -3.76 3.30
N VAL A 254 -8.60 -4.12 2.09
CA VAL A 254 -7.43 -5.00 1.89
C VAL A 254 -6.13 -4.40 2.47
N PRO A 255 -5.72 -3.16 2.12
CA PRO A 255 -4.52 -2.56 2.71
C PRO A 255 -4.62 -2.35 4.23
N ASP A 256 -5.80 -2.03 4.79
CA ASP A 256 -6.02 -1.93 6.26
C ASP A 256 -5.76 -3.28 6.97
N LEU A 257 -6.34 -4.37 6.45
CA LEU A 257 -6.08 -5.71 6.99
C LEU A 257 -4.59 -6.07 6.94
N ALA A 258 -3.93 -5.78 5.82
CA ALA A 258 -2.52 -6.08 5.65
C ALA A 258 -1.61 -5.21 6.55
N ALA A 259 -1.90 -3.91 6.66
CA ALA A 259 -1.17 -2.98 7.53
C ALA A 259 -1.29 -3.38 9.00
N GLY A 260 -2.52 -3.60 9.47
CA GLY A 260 -2.80 -3.94 10.85
C GLY A 260 -2.18 -5.28 11.27
N MET A 261 -2.30 -6.30 10.42
CA MET A 261 -1.73 -7.62 10.72
C MET A 261 -0.20 -7.58 10.68
N LEU A 262 0.42 -6.92 9.70
CA LEU A 262 1.89 -6.85 9.66
C LEU A 262 2.45 -6.11 10.88
N GLN A 263 1.77 -5.04 11.34
CA GLN A 263 2.15 -4.33 12.56
C GLN A 263 2.13 -5.26 13.79
N ASP A 264 1.05 -6.03 13.97
CA ASP A 264 0.91 -6.95 15.10
C ASP A 264 1.92 -8.09 15.03
N LEU A 265 2.16 -8.65 13.84
CA LEU A 265 3.16 -9.71 13.59
C LEU A 265 4.57 -9.26 13.99
N LEU A 266 5.02 -8.12 13.45
CA LEU A 266 6.38 -7.63 13.70
C LEU A 266 6.56 -7.17 15.15
N THR A 267 5.51 -6.59 15.75
CA THR A 267 5.52 -6.23 17.17
C THR A 267 5.67 -7.47 18.04
N GLY A 268 4.90 -8.53 17.78
CA GLY A 268 5.00 -9.79 18.50
C GLY A 268 6.38 -10.44 18.35
N GLN A 269 6.91 -10.49 17.12
CA GLN A 269 8.26 -11.02 16.84
C GLN A 269 9.36 -10.29 17.62
N ASP A 270 9.34 -8.96 17.64
CA ASP A 270 10.40 -8.16 18.28
C ASP A 270 10.24 -7.99 19.80
N THR A 271 9.07 -8.31 20.35
CA THR A 271 8.80 -8.22 21.80
C THR A 271 8.75 -9.58 22.48
N GLY A 272 8.55 -10.65 21.71
CA GLY A 272 8.15 -11.95 22.24
C GLY A 272 6.72 -11.98 22.80
N ALA A 273 5.94 -10.90 22.64
CA ALA A 273 4.56 -10.86 23.07
C ALA A 273 3.67 -11.65 22.11
N ASP A 274 2.58 -12.19 22.66
CA ASP A 274 1.56 -12.83 21.85
C ASP A 274 0.93 -11.84 20.87
N ILE A 275 0.71 -12.31 19.64
CA ILE A 275 0.02 -11.53 18.62
C ILE A 275 -1.44 -11.34 19.08
N PRO A 276 -1.89 -10.11 19.33
CA PRO A 276 -3.19 -9.87 19.93
C PRO A 276 -4.30 -10.21 18.94
N GLY A 277 -5.21 -11.14 19.29
CA GLY A 277 -6.32 -11.45 18.39
C GLY A 277 -7.19 -12.64 18.78
N GLY A 278 -8.19 -12.88 17.95
CA GLY A 278 -9.00 -14.11 17.93
C GLY A 278 -8.93 -14.75 16.54
N ASP A 279 -9.88 -15.63 16.25
CA ASP A 279 -9.94 -16.38 14.99
C ASP A 279 -9.90 -15.50 13.74
N GLU A 280 -10.44 -14.28 13.80
CA GLU A 280 -10.45 -13.35 12.67
C GLU A 280 -9.05 -12.86 12.29
N LYS A 281 -8.24 -12.46 13.29
CA LYS A 281 -6.86 -12.02 13.02
C LYS A 281 -5.98 -13.21 12.63
N LEU A 282 -6.23 -14.38 13.20
CA LEU A 282 -5.60 -15.61 12.75
C LEU A 282 -5.92 -15.92 11.27
N ALA A 283 -7.15 -15.67 10.83
CA ALA A 283 -7.53 -15.82 9.43
C ALA A 283 -6.78 -14.81 8.52
N VAL A 284 -6.67 -13.55 8.93
CA VAL A 284 -5.90 -12.52 8.19
C VAL A 284 -4.41 -12.88 8.13
N MET A 285 -3.83 -13.35 9.24
CA MET A 285 -2.43 -13.81 9.29
C MET A 285 -2.18 -14.96 8.31
N LYS A 286 -3.05 -15.98 8.33
CA LYS A 286 -2.96 -17.12 7.40
C LYS A 286 -3.13 -16.66 5.96
N TRP A 287 -4.07 -15.75 5.70
CA TRP A 287 -4.24 -15.15 4.39
C TRP A 287 -2.96 -14.45 3.94
N LEU A 288 -2.34 -13.58 4.74
CA LEU A 288 -1.09 -12.91 4.38
C LEU A 288 0.05 -13.89 4.06
N ALA A 289 0.13 -15.00 4.80
CA ALA A 289 1.17 -16.01 4.61
C ALA A 289 0.91 -16.98 3.46
N THR A 290 -0.33 -17.08 2.97
CA THR A 290 -0.69 -18.05 1.94
C THR A 290 -0.51 -17.46 0.54
N PRO A 291 0.33 -18.05 -0.34
CA PRO A 291 0.45 -17.60 -1.73
C PRO A 291 -0.88 -17.74 -2.48
N ALA A 292 -1.23 -16.73 -3.28
CA ALA A 292 -2.46 -16.73 -4.09
C ALA A 292 -2.14 -16.64 -5.59
N THR A 293 -2.98 -17.22 -6.45
CA THR A 293 -2.70 -17.24 -7.89
C THR A 293 -2.66 -15.84 -8.51
N PHE A 294 -3.63 -14.98 -8.17
CA PHE A 294 -3.82 -13.69 -8.83
C PHE A 294 -3.34 -12.47 -8.01
N LEU A 295 -3.29 -12.61 -6.69
CA LEU A 295 -2.84 -11.55 -5.79
C LEU A 295 -1.45 -11.88 -5.22
N SER A 296 -0.45 -11.05 -5.55
CA SER A 296 0.84 -11.08 -4.87
C SER A 296 0.75 -10.39 -3.50
N LYS A 297 1.36 -10.97 -2.46
CA LYS A 297 1.43 -10.41 -1.11
C LYS A 297 2.88 -10.12 -0.80
N ILE A 298 3.22 -8.83 -0.69
CA ILE A 298 4.60 -8.34 -0.62
C ILE A 298 4.76 -7.56 0.67
N HIS A 299 5.69 -8.00 1.50
CA HIS A 299 5.93 -7.42 2.81
C HIS A 299 7.39 -6.98 2.92
N VAL A 300 7.62 -5.71 3.27
CA VAL A 300 8.96 -5.16 3.43
C VAL A 300 9.08 -4.56 4.82
N ARG A 301 10.09 -4.98 5.57
CA ARG A 301 10.51 -4.33 6.81
C ARG A 301 11.65 -3.38 6.50
N ILE A 302 11.60 -2.15 7.00
CA ILE A 302 12.73 -1.23 7.02
C ILE A 302 13.14 -1.06 8.48
N ALA A 303 14.36 -1.48 8.81
CA ALA A 303 14.88 -1.55 10.17
C ALA A 303 16.17 -0.72 10.31
N PRO A 304 16.46 -0.16 11.50
CA PRO A 304 17.68 0.59 11.74
C PRO A 304 18.92 -0.30 11.66
N ARG A 305 20.04 0.29 11.27
CA ARG A 305 21.38 -0.29 11.34
C ARG A 305 22.20 0.39 12.42
N ASP A 306 23.31 -0.23 12.81
CA ASP A 306 24.21 0.30 13.85
C ASP A 306 24.91 1.62 13.43
N ASP A 307 24.99 1.91 12.13
CA ASP A 307 25.61 3.11 11.57
C ASP A 307 24.66 4.32 11.46
N ALA A 308 23.52 4.27 12.18
CA ALA A 308 22.44 5.26 12.11
C ALA A 308 21.76 5.39 10.74
N THR A 309 21.99 4.45 9.81
CA THR A 309 21.19 4.28 8.59
C THR A 309 20.10 3.21 8.80
N TYR A 310 19.48 2.75 7.72
CA TYR A 310 18.45 1.72 7.74
C TYR A 310 18.53 0.84 6.50
N GLU A 311 18.10 -0.40 6.62
CA GLU A 311 18.06 -1.37 5.53
C GLU A 311 16.68 -1.98 5.36
N TYR A 312 16.41 -2.49 4.16
CA TYR A 312 15.19 -3.22 3.87
C TYR A 312 15.41 -4.73 4.07
N GLN A 313 14.33 -5.42 4.39
CA GLN A 313 14.21 -6.87 4.32
C GLN A 313 12.86 -7.21 3.69
N VAL A 314 12.86 -7.93 2.58
CA VAL A 314 11.63 -8.55 2.05
C VAL A 314 11.31 -9.76 2.92
N LEU A 315 10.12 -9.77 3.49
CA LEU A 315 9.68 -10.79 4.43
C LEU A 315 8.95 -11.91 3.70
N THR A 316 9.29 -13.15 4.03
CA THR A 316 8.49 -14.33 3.69
C THR A 316 7.72 -14.75 4.94
N LEU A 317 6.40 -14.69 4.86
CA LEU A 317 5.51 -15.15 5.93
C LEU A 317 5.16 -16.62 5.66
N GLU A 318 5.47 -17.49 6.61
CA GLU A 318 5.16 -18.92 6.51
C GLU A 318 3.80 -19.21 7.17
N PRO A 319 2.89 -19.95 6.51
CA PRO A 319 1.67 -20.42 7.15
C PRO A 319 2.04 -21.43 8.24
N LYS A 320 1.89 -21.04 9.51
CA LYS A 320 1.95 -21.98 10.64
C LYS A 320 0.60 -22.64 10.87
#